data_AF-A0A8U1EJQ3-F1
#
_entry.id   AF-A0A8U1EJQ3-F1
#
_cell.length_a   1.000
_cell.length_b   1.000
_cell.length_c   1.000
_cell.angle_alpha   90.00
_cell.angle_beta   90.00
_cell.angle_gamma   90.00
#
_symmetry.space_group_name_H-M   'P 1'
#
loop_
_entity.id
_entity.type
_entity.pdbx_description
1 polymer ?
#
loop_
_entity_poly.entity_id
_entity_poly.type
_entity_poly.pdbx_seq_one_letter_code
_entity_poly.pdbx_strand_id
1 'polypeptide(L)'
;MDALHRHRSLHKGTTPPWKETYRKRCVDRLKNSRARLLEKYRQMGDGQHCSANGSVFVKEVMEEEWTALQSANRGLPTPWRKDGMEEMYSVMKEYDELAVFEEIQQELMAQELSIIEEYEKSMRFEEQYLNSVVEGLEGERQIICPVCHVHNLTVNSHFTSCPCGLYINTRQSNVTIESLQCLLERSVTEHMEDCLQNPVFSMASNADSSPNLMMSCKACDYLSIVL
;
A
#
# COMPACT_ATOMS: atom_id res chain seq x y z
N MET A 1 -6.47 27.24 18.11
CA MET A 1 -7.79 26.59 17.97
C MET A 1 -7.64 25.44 16.97
N ASP A 2 -7.66 24.22 17.49
CA ASP A 2 -7.27 22.98 16.82
C ASP A 2 -8.18 22.62 15.61
N ALA A 3 -7.60 22.10 14.52
CA ALA A 3 -8.31 21.86 13.26
C ALA A 3 -9.46 20.85 13.39
N LEU A 4 -9.29 19.87 14.28
CA LEU A 4 -10.31 18.89 14.66
C LEU A 4 -11.52 19.52 15.35
N HIS A 5 -11.30 20.64 16.06
CA HIS A 5 -12.37 21.34 16.77
C HIS A 5 -13.28 22.09 15.79
N ARG A 6 -12.72 22.67 14.72
CA ARG A 6 -13.48 23.33 13.64
C ARG A 6 -14.32 22.35 12.83
N HIS A 7 -13.77 21.18 12.51
CA HIS A 7 -14.50 20.14 11.78
C HIS A 7 -15.68 19.57 12.59
N ARG A 8 -15.51 19.42 13.91
CA ARG A 8 -16.59 18.95 14.80
C ARG A 8 -17.71 19.98 14.99
N SER A 9 -17.40 21.27 15.03
CA SER A 9 -18.41 22.33 15.18
C SER A 9 -19.31 22.51 13.95
N LEU A 10 -18.86 22.11 12.76
CA LEU A 10 -19.62 22.24 11.51
C LEU A 10 -20.71 21.17 11.35
N HIS A 11 -20.54 19.99 11.95
CA HIS A 11 -21.41 18.83 11.70
C HIS A 11 -22.06 18.20 12.94
N LYS A 12 -21.65 18.58 14.15
CA LYS A 12 -22.30 18.13 15.40
C LYS A 12 -22.70 19.35 16.21
N GLY A 13 -24.02 19.59 16.30
CA GLY A 13 -24.57 20.61 17.19
C GLY A 13 -23.97 20.46 18.58
N THR A 14 -23.42 21.55 19.13
CA THR A 14 -22.78 21.57 20.44
C THR A 14 -23.75 20.99 21.45
N THR A 15 -23.40 19.85 22.06
CA THR A 15 -24.26 19.23 23.06
C THR A 15 -24.51 20.25 24.16
N PRO A 16 -25.78 20.62 24.46
CA PRO A 16 -26.07 21.66 25.44
C PRO A 16 -25.32 21.39 26.76
N PRO A 17 -24.71 22.41 27.39
CA PRO A 17 -23.83 22.22 28.55
C PRO A 17 -24.45 21.42 29.70
N TRP A 18 -25.78 21.48 29.82
CA TRP A 18 -26.53 20.74 30.82
C TRP A 18 -26.54 19.22 30.58
N LYS A 19 -26.50 18.74 29.33
CA LYS A 19 -26.49 17.30 29.02
C LYS A 19 -25.17 16.66 29.45
N GLU A 20 -24.06 17.36 29.29
CA GLU A 20 -22.75 16.91 29.76
C GLU A 20 -22.69 16.87 31.29
N THR A 21 -23.19 17.93 31.92
CA THR A 21 -23.32 18.01 33.38
C THR A 21 -24.20 16.90 33.94
N TYR A 22 -25.32 16.59 33.26
CA TYR A 22 -26.22 15.50 33.62
C TYR A 22 -25.55 14.13 33.48
N ARG A 23 -24.85 13.86 32.36
CA ARG A 23 -24.11 12.61 32.15
C ARG A 23 -23.06 12.39 33.25
N LYS A 24 -22.27 13.42 33.57
CA LYS A 24 -21.30 13.36 34.68
C LYS A 24 -21.97 13.02 36.01
N ARG A 25 -23.02 13.75 36.39
CA ARG A 25 -23.78 13.48 37.64
C ARG A 25 -24.41 12.08 37.67
N CYS A 26 -24.81 11.52 36.54
CA CYS A 26 -25.36 10.18 36.46
C CYS A 26 -24.29 9.10 36.70
N VAL A 27 -23.12 9.25 36.05
CA VAL A 27 -21.97 8.36 36.26
C VAL A 27 -21.47 8.44 37.70
N ASP A 28 -21.39 9.64 38.28
CA ASP A 28 -20.95 9.83 39.66
C ASP A 28 -21.92 9.19 40.66
N ARG A 29 -23.24 9.31 40.43
CA ARG A 29 -24.25 8.60 41.24
C ARG A 29 -24.10 7.09 41.14
N LEU A 30 -23.85 6.54 39.95
CA LEU A 30 -23.63 5.10 39.75
C LEU A 30 -22.37 4.62 40.50
N LYS A 31 -21.25 5.34 40.35
CA LYS A 31 -19.99 5.04 41.04
C LYS A 31 -20.15 5.07 42.54
N ASN A 32 -20.82 6.09 43.09
CA ASN A 32 -21.06 6.22 44.53
C ASN A 32 -22.01 5.14 45.06
N SER A 33 -23.03 4.76 44.28
CA SER A 33 -23.91 3.64 44.62
C SER A 33 -23.15 2.30 44.66
N ARG A 34 -22.30 2.04 43.65
CA ARG A 34 -21.44 0.85 43.61
C ARG A 34 -20.44 0.83 44.76
N ALA A 35 -19.78 1.96 45.04
CA ALA A 35 -18.84 2.08 46.15
C ALA A 35 -19.51 1.77 47.49
N ARG A 36 -20.70 2.34 47.74
CA ARG A 36 -21.50 2.02 48.95
C ARG A 36 -21.89 0.55 49.04
N LEU A 37 -22.22 -0.10 47.92
CA LEU A 37 -22.58 -1.52 47.90
C LEU A 37 -21.36 -2.37 48.27
N LEU A 38 -20.22 -2.13 47.62
CA LEU A 38 -18.97 -2.85 47.91
C LEU A 38 -18.52 -2.63 49.36
N GLU A 39 -18.66 -1.40 49.85
CA GLU A 39 -18.32 -1.08 51.23
C GLU A 39 -19.24 -1.80 52.23
N LYS A 40 -20.55 -1.92 51.93
CA LYS A 40 -21.45 -2.77 52.71
C LYS A 40 -21.01 -4.23 52.72
N TYR A 41 -20.59 -4.80 51.58
CA TYR A 41 -20.10 -6.18 51.54
C TYR A 41 -18.81 -6.36 52.33
N ARG A 42 -17.89 -5.38 52.29
CA ARG A 42 -16.66 -5.40 53.09
C ARG A 42 -16.96 -5.30 54.58
N GLN A 43 -17.83 -4.39 54.98
CA GLN A 43 -18.23 -4.19 56.38
C GLN A 43 -19.09 -5.34 56.91
N MET A 44 -19.86 -6.03 56.07
CA MET A 44 -20.58 -7.26 56.43
C MET A 44 -19.62 -8.39 56.84
N GLY A 45 -18.36 -8.36 56.37
CA GLY A 45 -17.29 -9.27 56.79
C GLY A 45 -16.58 -8.87 58.09
N ASP A 46 -16.79 -7.64 58.58
CA ASP A 46 -16.07 -7.06 59.72
C ASP A 46 -16.95 -6.90 60.99
N GLY A 47 -18.22 -7.30 60.89
CA GLY A 47 -19.16 -7.34 62.00
C GLY A 47 -18.87 -8.50 62.97
N GLN A 48 -17.92 -8.30 63.89
CA GLN A 48 -17.70 -8.89 65.22
C GLN A 48 -17.95 -10.41 65.48
N HIS A 49 -18.28 -11.28 64.52
CA HIS A 49 -18.46 -12.73 64.80
C HIS A 49 -18.13 -13.74 63.68
N CYS A 50 -17.68 -13.33 62.48
CA CYS A 50 -17.49 -14.28 61.36
C CYS A 50 -16.18 -14.13 60.54
N SER A 51 -15.06 -13.70 61.14
CA SER A 51 -13.81 -13.44 60.40
C SER A 51 -12.99 -14.70 60.02
N ALA A 52 -13.22 -15.85 60.65
CA ALA A 52 -12.47 -17.08 60.33
C ALA A 52 -13.13 -17.94 59.21
N ASN A 53 -14.46 -18.01 59.18
CA ASN A 53 -15.17 -18.97 58.32
C ASN A 53 -15.27 -18.52 56.85
N GLY A 54 -15.18 -17.21 56.58
CA GLY A 54 -15.23 -16.70 55.21
C GLY A 54 -13.97 -16.99 54.40
N SER A 55 -12.78 -16.91 55.02
CA SER A 55 -11.53 -17.28 54.35
C SER A 55 -11.37 -18.80 54.22
N VAL A 56 -11.85 -19.55 55.22
CA VAL A 56 -11.88 -21.02 55.19
C VAL A 56 -12.83 -21.53 54.12
N PHE A 57 -14.04 -20.97 53.99
CA PHE A 57 -15.00 -21.37 52.95
C PHE A 57 -14.49 -21.10 51.53
N VAL A 58 -13.89 -19.93 51.28
CA VAL A 58 -13.29 -19.63 49.97
C VAL A 58 -12.15 -20.59 49.67
N LYS A 59 -11.33 -20.93 50.67
CA LYS A 59 -10.22 -21.88 50.52
C LYS A 59 -10.72 -23.29 50.23
N GLU A 60 -11.77 -23.74 50.92
CA GLU A 60 -12.38 -25.06 50.74
C GLU A 60 -12.98 -25.21 49.33
N VAL A 61 -13.76 -24.23 48.87
CA VAL A 61 -14.31 -24.21 47.51
C VAL A 61 -13.20 -24.21 46.45
N MET A 62 -12.11 -23.47 46.68
CA MET A 62 -10.96 -23.49 45.76
C MET A 62 -10.25 -24.84 45.73
N GLU A 63 -10.12 -25.54 46.86
CA GLU A 63 -9.52 -26.87 46.92
C GLU A 63 -10.41 -27.94 46.25
N GLU A 64 -11.74 -27.84 46.40
CA GLU A 64 -12.71 -28.74 45.76
C GLU A 64 -12.72 -28.57 44.23
N GLU A 65 -12.79 -27.33 43.73
CA GLU A 65 -12.77 -27.06 42.29
C GLU A 65 -11.41 -27.43 41.67
N TRP A 66 -10.31 -27.21 42.40
CA TRP A 66 -8.97 -27.57 41.92
C TRP A 66 -8.76 -29.09 41.84
N THR A 67 -9.28 -29.85 42.81
CA THR A 67 -9.21 -31.32 42.79
C THR A 67 -10.08 -31.92 41.68
N ALA A 68 -11.25 -31.34 41.41
CA ALA A 68 -12.08 -31.71 40.27
C ALA A 68 -11.33 -31.52 38.93
N LEU A 69 -10.63 -30.40 38.75
CA LEU A 69 -9.83 -30.12 37.55
C LEU A 69 -8.65 -31.09 37.37
N GLN A 70 -7.95 -31.46 38.45
CA GLN A 70 -6.87 -32.45 38.42
C GLN A 70 -7.35 -33.85 38.01
N SER A 71 -8.55 -34.24 38.45
CA SER A 71 -9.13 -35.54 38.09
C SER A 71 -9.43 -35.66 36.59
N ALA A 72 -9.79 -34.52 35.95
CA ALA A 72 -10.03 -34.43 34.53
C ALA A 72 -8.73 -34.31 33.70
N ASN A 73 -7.64 -33.80 34.30
CA ASN A 73 -6.37 -33.59 33.62
C ASN A 73 -5.18 -33.99 34.51
N ARG A 74 -4.72 -35.25 34.39
CA ARG A 74 -3.68 -35.86 35.24
C ARG A 74 -2.30 -35.16 35.21
N GLY A 75 -2.09 -34.18 34.35
CA GLY A 75 -0.84 -33.43 34.22
C GLY A 75 -0.79 -32.10 34.99
N LEU A 76 -1.81 -31.73 35.77
CA LEU A 76 -1.83 -30.45 36.48
C LEU A 76 -1.08 -30.54 37.82
N PRO A 77 -0.04 -29.71 38.07
CA PRO A 77 0.74 -29.75 39.31
C PRO A 77 -0.10 -29.41 40.55
N THR A 78 0.21 -30.01 41.70
CA THR A 78 -0.37 -29.57 42.99
C THR A 78 0.18 -28.20 43.40
N PRO A 79 -0.64 -27.16 43.66
CA PRO A 79 -0.18 -25.78 43.81
C PRO A 79 0.63 -25.51 45.09
N TRP A 80 0.63 -26.45 46.04
CA TRP A 80 1.14 -26.23 47.40
C TRP A 80 2.25 -27.19 47.82
N ARG A 81 2.74 -28.07 46.92
CA ARG A 81 3.93 -28.90 47.17
C ARG A 81 5.16 -28.27 46.52
N LYS A 82 6.24 -28.20 47.30
CA LYS A 82 7.56 -27.68 46.88
C LYS A 82 8.14 -28.37 45.63
N ASP A 83 7.72 -29.60 45.34
CA ASP A 83 8.13 -30.38 44.14
C ASP A 83 7.39 -29.99 42.85
N GLY A 84 6.26 -29.27 42.92
CA GLY A 84 5.49 -28.91 41.71
C GLY A 84 6.22 -27.93 40.78
N MET A 85 7.21 -27.21 41.31
CA MET A 85 8.05 -26.29 40.53
C MET A 85 9.11 -27.04 39.69
N GLU A 86 9.53 -28.23 40.12
CA GLU A 86 10.54 -29.05 39.44
C GLU A 86 9.92 -29.87 38.30
N GLU A 87 8.71 -30.42 38.49
CA GLU A 87 7.93 -31.05 37.42
C GLU A 87 7.51 -30.03 36.34
N MET A 88 7.11 -28.81 36.74
CA MET A 88 6.83 -27.72 35.80
C MET A 88 8.08 -27.36 34.98
N TYR A 89 9.24 -27.28 35.62
CA TYR A 89 10.51 -27.05 34.91
C TYR A 89 10.89 -28.21 33.99
N SER A 90 10.57 -29.45 34.36
CA SER A 90 10.84 -30.64 33.56
C SER A 90 9.98 -30.71 32.30
N VAL A 91 8.68 -30.41 32.41
CA VAL A 91 7.77 -30.33 31.25
C VAL A 91 8.16 -29.19 30.32
N MET A 92 8.56 -28.04 30.87
CA MET A 92 9.05 -26.88 30.10
C MET A 92 10.43 -27.12 29.46
N LYS A 93 11.14 -28.18 29.86
CA LYS A 93 12.41 -28.62 29.27
C LYS A 93 12.20 -29.64 28.14
N GLU A 94 11.04 -30.28 28.09
CA GLU A 94 10.66 -31.27 27.07
C GLU A 94 10.04 -30.61 25.83
N TYR A 95 9.40 -29.44 26.00
CA TYR A 95 9.03 -28.52 24.92
C TYR A 95 10.06 -27.39 24.83
N ASP A 96 11.03 -27.51 23.93
CA ASP A 96 11.92 -26.39 23.60
C ASP A 96 11.14 -25.37 22.76
N GLU A 97 10.35 -24.53 23.43
CA GLU A 97 9.56 -23.47 22.81
C GLU A 97 10.45 -22.56 21.94
N LEU A 98 11.71 -22.36 22.30
CA LEU A 98 12.66 -21.55 21.54
C LEU A 98 13.00 -22.19 20.18
N ALA A 99 13.17 -23.53 20.14
CA ALA A 99 13.40 -24.24 18.88
C ALA A 99 12.19 -24.14 17.93
N VAL A 100 10.97 -24.22 18.47
CA VAL A 100 9.74 -24.04 17.67
C VAL A 100 9.64 -22.61 17.13
N PHE A 101 9.98 -21.59 17.93
CA PHE A 101 10.01 -20.21 17.44
C PHE A 101 11.08 -20.00 16.36
N GLU A 102 12.24 -20.64 16.50
CA GLU A 102 13.31 -20.58 15.49
C GLU A 102 12.88 -21.24 14.17
N GLU A 103 12.21 -22.40 14.23
CA GLU A 103 11.64 -23.07 13.04
C GLU A 103 10.60 -22.18 12.33
N ILE A 104 9.66 -21.59 13.08
CA ILE A 104 8.66 -20.67 12.53
C ILE A 104 9.33 -19.45 11.88
N GLN A 105 10.37 -18.88 12.50
CA GLN A 105 11.12 -17.76 11.93
C GLN A 105 11.82 -18.16 10.63
N GLN A 106 12.42 -19.34 10.58
CA GLN A 106 13.07 -19.86 9.38
C GLN A 106 12.06 -20.10 8.25
N GLU A 107 10.89 -20.66 8.56
CA GLU A 107 9.82 -20.86 7.58
C GLU A 107 9.31 -19.53 7.01
N LEU A 108 9.06 -18.54 7.87
CA LEU A 108 8.64 -17.20 7.44
C LEU A 108 9.68 -16.54 6.54
N MET A 109 10.97 -16.60 6.90
CA MET A 109 12.04 -16.08 6.05
C MET A 109 12.10 -16.79 4.69
N ALA A 110 11.92 -18.11 4.67
CA ALA A 110 11.90 -18.89 3.43
C ALA A 110 10.71 -18.51 2.54
N GLN A 111 9.53 -18.29 3.13
CA GLN A 111 8.34 -17.83 2.40
C GLN A 111 8.55 -16.45 1.80
N GLU A 112 9.09 -15.49 2.57
CA GLU A 112 9.39 -14.14 2.06
C GLU A 112 10.39 -14.19 0.88
N LEU A 113 11.45 -14.98 1.00
CA LEU A 113 12.42 -15.16 -0.09
C LEU A 113 11.79 -15.81 -1.33
N SER A 114 10.92 -16.80 -1.14
CA SER A 114 10.19 -17.45 -2.24
C SER A 114 9.27 -16.47 -2.97
N ILE A 115 8.57 -15.59 -2.24
CA ILE A 115 7.72 -14.55 -2.84
C ILE A 115 8.55 -13.59 -3.69
N ILE A 116 9.71 -13.15 -3.17
CA ILE A 116 10.62 -12.27 -3.91
C ILE A 116 11.13 -12.97 -5.18
N GLU A 117 11.54 -14.23 -5.09
CA GLU A 117 12.03 -15.00 -6.23
C GLU A 117 10.96 -15.15 -7.33
N GLU A 118 9.72 -15.47 -6.94
CA GLU A 118 8.60 -15.56 -7.88
C GLU A 118 8.30 -14.21 -8.55
N TYR A 119 8.34 -13.12 -7.78
CA TYR A 119 8.15 -11.77 -8.30
C TYR A 119 9.22 -11.40 -9.32
N GLU A 120 10.50 -11.61 -8.97
CA GLU A 120 11.61 -11.34 -9.89
C GLU A 120 11.53 -12.19 -11.15
N LYS A 121 11.12 -13.45 -11.03
CA LYS A 121 10.90 -14.34 -12.16
C LYS A 121 9.77 -13.83 -13.06
N SER A 122 8.64 -13.39 -12.49
CA SER A 122 7.54 -12.78 -13.25
C SER A 122 8.01 -11.53 -13.98
N MET A 123 8.77 -10.66 -13.30
CA MET A 123 9.32 -9.44 -13.88
C MET A 123 10.24 -9.75 -15.07
N ARG A 124 11.11 -10.76 -14.96
CA ARG A 124 11.96 -11.20 -16.08
C ARG A 124 11.14 -11.72 -17.27
N PHE A 125 10.03 -12.42 -17.02
CA PHE A 125 9.14 -12.87 -18.11
C PHE A 125 8.43 -11.70 -18.79
N GLU A 126 7.93 -10.73 -18.02
CA GLU A 126 7.31 -9.52 -18.56
C GLU A 126 8.31 -8.71 -19.40
N GLU A 127 9.54 -8.54 -18.91
CA GLU A 127 10.62 -7.89 -19.64
C GLU A 127 10.93 -8.62 -20.95
N GLN A 128 11.08 -9.94 -20.91
CA GLN A 128 11.30 -10.75 -22.12
C GLN A 128 10.14 -10.62 -23.13
N TYR A 129 8.90 -10.61 -22.64
CA TYR A 129 7.73 -10.40 -23.49
C TYR A 129 7.76 -9.02 -24.14
N LEU A 130 7.99 -7.95 -23.37
CA LEU A 130 8.10 -6.59 -23.90
C LEU A 130 9.23 -6.47 -24.92
N ASN A 131 10.41 -7.02 -24.62
CA ASN A 131 11.54 -7.04 -25.54
C ASN A 131 11.18 -7.76 -26.85
N SER A 132 10.49 -8.90 -26.80
CA SER A 132 10.05 -9.61 -28.02
C SER A 132 9.04 -8.81 -28.85
N VAL A 133 8.14 -8.06 -28.20
CA VAL A 133 7.20 -7.16 -28.89
C VAL A 133 7.96 -6.00 -29.53
N VAL A 134 8.93 -5.40 -28.83
CA VAL A 134 9.79 -4.34 -29.36
C VAL A 134 10.60 -4.83 -30.55
N GLU A 135 11.25 -5.99 -30.46
CA GLU A 135 11.98 -6.62 -31.59
C GLU A 135 11.07 -6.85 -32.80
N GLY A 136 9.83 -7.29 -32.56
CA GLY A 136 8.83 -7.44 -33.62
C GLY A 136 8.48 -6.12 -34.32
N LEU A 137 8.44 -5.01 -33.57
CA LEU A 137 8.20 -3.67 -34.11
C LEU A 137 9.45 -3.09 -34.81
N GLU A 138 10.66 -3.37 -34.32
CA GLU A 138 11.92 -2.90 -34.93
C GLU A 138 12.19 -3.52 -36.31
N GLY A 139 11.77 -4.77 -36.52
CA GLY A 139 11.89 -5.45 -37.81
C GLY A 139 11.09 -4.78 -38.94
N GLU A 140 9.98 -4.14 -38.57
CA GLU A 140 9.14 -3.36 -39.45
C GLU A 140 9.54 -1.88 -39.36
N ARG A 141 10.61 -1.47 -40.06
CA ARG A 141 11.10 -0.07 -40.13
C ARG A 141 10.01 0.92 -40.57
N GLN A 142 9.14 1.31 -39.64
CA GLN A 142 7.94 2.11 -39.86
C GLN A 142 7.93 3.24 -38.84
N ILE A 143 7.66 4.46 -39.31
CA ILE A 143 7.60 5.65 -38.46
C ILE A 143 6.13 5.95 -38.17
N ILE A 144 5.74 5.98 -36.90
CA ILE A 144 4.39 6.42 -36.51
C ILE A 144 4.26 7.92 -36.83
N CYS A 145 3.14 8.30 -37.44
CA CYS A 145 2.90 9.69 -37.81
C CYS A 145 2.89 10.61 -36.58
N PRO A 146 3.77 11.62 -36.53
CA PRO A 146 3.93 12.47 -35.34
C PRO A 146 2.77 13.47 -35.17
N VAL A 147 1.88 13.61 -36.15
CA VAL A 147 0.71 14.50 -36.08
C VAL A 147 -0.52 13.77 -35.52
N CYS A 148 -0.76 12.53 -35.95
CA CYS A 148 -1.95 11.79 -35.53
C CYS A 148 -1.70 10.71 -34.48
N HIS A 149 -0.45 10.26 -34.31
CA HIS A 149 -0.04 9.19 -33.39
C HIS A 149 -0.79 7.85 -33.58
N VAL A 150 -1.46 7.65 -34.73
CA VAL A 150 -2.32 6.48 -34.99
C VAL A 150 -1.80 5.64 -36.15
N HIS A 151 -1.35 6.26 -37.24
CA HIS A 151 -0.99 5.55 -38.48
C HIS A 151 0.50 5.68 -38.79
N ASN A 152 1.08 4.68 -39.43
CA ASN A 152 2.45 4.73 -39.94
C ASN A 152 2.57 5.62 -41.18
N LEU A 153 3.68 6.34 -41.28
CA LEU A 153 4.02 7.18 -42.42
C LEU A 153 4.39 6.31 -43.62
N THR A 154 3.83 6.66 -44.78
CA THR A 154 4.31 6.15 -46.07
C THR A 154 5.39 7.10 -46.58
N VAL A 155 6.64 6.67 -46.53
CA VAL A 155 7.82 7.45 -46.97
C VAL A 155 8.32 6.91 -48.30
N ASN A 156 8.45 7.77 -49.30
CA ASN A 156 9.07 7.47 -50.58
C ASN A 156 10.02 8.62 -50.98
N SER A 157 10.87 8.38 -51.98
CA SER A 157 11.79 9.34 -52.62
C SER A 157 11.14 10.63 -53.17
N HIS A 158 9.81 10.72 -53.18
CA HIS A 158 9.07 11.86 -53.73
C HIS A 158 8.13 12.53 -52.74
N PHE A 159 7.61 11.78 -51.77
CA PHE A 159 6.68 12.31 -50.78
C PHE A 159 6.65 11.47 -49.51
N THR A 160 6.24 12.12 -48.43
CA THR A 160 5.87 11.48 -47.16
C THR A 160 4.41 11.76 -46.89
N SER A 161 3.62 10.74 -46.59
CA SER A 161 2.18 10.90 -46.37
C SER A 161 1.60 10.03 -45.26
N CYS A 162 0.44 10.44 -44.74
CA CYS A 162 -0.34 9.73 -43.73
C CYS A 162 -1.84 9.79 -44.05
N PRO A 163 -2.63 8.73 -43.77
CA PRO A 163 -4.08 8.76 -43.89
C PRO A 163 -4.79 9.88 -43.10
N CYS A 164 -4.13 10.48 -42.10
CA CYS A 164 -4.67 11.62 -41.36
C CYS A 164 -4.65 12.95 -42.16
N GLY A 165 -4.13 12.95 -43.39
CA GLY A 165 -4.04 14.13 -44.25
C GLY A 165 -2.67 14.83 -44.26
N LEU A 166 -1.67 14.28 -43.57
CA LEU A 166 -0.28 14.76 -43.70
C LEU A 166 0.24 14.39 -45.10
N TYR A 167 0.78 15.37 -45.81
CA TYR A 167 1.43 15.18 -47.10
C TYR A 167 2.56 16.20 -47.27
N ILE A 168 3.78 15.72 -47.47
CA ILE A 168 4.99 16.52 -47.64
C ILE A 168 5.65 16.10 -48.95
N ASN A 169 5.95 17.06 -49.82
CA ASN A 169 6.65 16.78 -51.08
C ASN A 169 8.17 16.83 -50.85
N THR A 170 8.83 15.68 -50.98
CA THR A 170 10.26 15.51 -50.71
C THR A 170 11.10 15.33 -51.97
N ARG A 171 10.54 15.59 -53.17
CA ARG A 171 11.23 15.41 -54.46
C ARG A 171 12.58 16.15 -54.56
N GLN A 172 12.74 17.25 -53.84
CA GLN A 172 13.94 18.08 -53.88
C GLN A 172 14.92 17.78 -52.74
N SER A 173 14.48 17.08 -51.70
CA SER A 173 15.20 16.89 -50.44
C SER A 173 15.74 15.47 -50.22
N ASN A 174 15.51 14.52 -51.15
CA ASN A 174 16.01 13.12 -51.09
C ASN A 174 15.87 12.48 -49.70
N VAL A 175 14.72 12.66 -49.05
CA VAL A 175 14.47 12.18 -47.70
C VAL A 175 14.23 10.67 -47.73
N THR A 176 15.11 9.92 -47.07
CA THR A 176 14.90 8.50 -46.78
C THR A 176 14.19 8.32 -45.44
N ILE A 177 13.63 7.13 -45.21
CA ILE A 177 12.97 6.81 -43.94
C ILE A 177 13.93 6.96 -42.75
N GLU A 178 15.19 6.55 -42.90
CA GLU A 178 16.22 6.69 -41.85
C GLU A 178 16.54 8.16 -41.58
N SER A 179 16.70 8.97 -42.64
CA SER A 179 16.98 10.39 -42.46
C SER A 179 15.84 11.12 -41.75
N LEU A 180 14.59 10.77 -42.07
CA LEU A 180 13.41 11.31 -41.40
C LEU A 180 13.33 10.88 -39.94
N GLN A 181 13.61 9.60 -39.66
CA GLN A 181 13.65 9.07 -38.31
C GLN A 181 14.69 9.80 -37.46
N CYS A 182 15.93 9.91 -37.95
CA CYS A 182 16.99 10.64 -37.23
C CYS A 182 16.64 12.12 -37.02
N LEU A 183 15.97 12.77 -37.98
CA LEU A 183 15.53 14.16 -37.83
C LEU A 183 14.47 14.31 -36.73
N LEU A 184 13.47 13.43 -36.71
CA LEU A 184 12.42 13.42 -35.70
C LEU A 184 13.01 13.14 -34.31
N GLU A 185 13.79 12.07 -34.17
CA GLU A 185 14.43 11.68 -32.91
C GLU A 185 15.31 12.80 -32.37
N ARG A 186 16.18 13.37 -33.21
CA ARG A 186 17.04 14.48 -32.80
C ARG A 186 16.23 15.69 -32.35
N SER A 187 15.22 16.09 -33.12
CA SER A 187 14.41 17.27 -32.78
C SER A 187 13.71 17.11 -31.43
N VAL A 188 13.12 15.94 -31.16
CA VAL A 188 12.46 15.64 -29.90
C VAL A 188 13.48 15.54 -28.75
N THR A 189 14.61 14.90 -28.97
CA THR A 189 15.66 14.73 -27.95
C THR A 189 16.24 16.08 -27.54
N GLU A 190 16.59 16.93 -28.51
CA GLU A 190 17.07 18.31 -28.26
C GLU A 190 16.07 19.12 -27.42
N HIS A 191 14.77 18.94 -27.64
CA HIS A 191 13.74 19.58 -26.83
C HIS A 191 13.64 18.97 -25.41
N MET A 192 13.79 17.65 -25.29
CA MET A 192 13.64 16.93 -24.02
C MET A 192 14.74 17.21 -23.00
N GLU A 193 15.92 17.68 -23.44
CA GLU A 193 17.00 18.12 -22.55
C GLU A 193 16.56 19.27 -21.62
N ASP A 194 15.77 20.22 -22.15
CA ASP A 194 15.35 21.43 -21.43
C ASP A 194 13.87 21.40 -21.00
N CYS A 195 13.06 20.48 -21.53
CA CYS A 195 11.61 20.45 -21.27
C CYS A 195 11.01 19.04 -21.25
N LEU A 196 10.26 18.74 -20.18
CA LEU A 196 9.58 17.44 -19.97
C LEU A 196 8.20 17.35 -20.64
N GLN A 197 7.75 18.39 -21.37
CA GLN A 197 6.45 18.37 -22.03
C GLN A 197 6.56 17.75 -23.44
N ASN A 198 5.51 17.08 -23.89
CA ASN A 198 5.52 16.51 -25.23
C ASN A 198 5.32 17.64 -26.28
N PRO A 199 6.23 17.77 -27.26
CA PRO A 199 6.05 18.73 -28.32
C PRO A 199 4.91 18.30 -29.26
N VAL A 200 4.27 19.28 -29.90
CA VAL A 200 3.18 19.09 -30.86
C VAL A 200 3.71 19.32 -32.26
N PHE A 201 3.45 18.37 -33.15
CA PHE A 201 3.76 18.48 -34.56
C PHE A 201 2.60 19.05 -35.35
N SER A 202 2.90 19.94 -36.29
CA SER A 202 1.91 20.60 -37.13
C SER A 202 2.47 20.86 -38.53
N MET A 203 1.55 21.04 -39.49
CA MET A 203 1.91 21.39 -40.86
C MET A 203 1.79 22.90 -41.03
N ALA A 204 2.87 23.56 -41.46
CA ALA A 204 2.84 24.96 -41.87
C ALA A 204 2.84 25.05 -43.39
N SER A 205 1.81 25.67 -43.96
CA SER A 205 1.71 25.94 -45.40
C SER A 205 2.00 27.41 -45.63
N ASN A 206 3.05 27.71 -46.41
CA ASN A 206 3.31 29.06 -46.88
C ASN A 206 2.73 29.17 -48.29
N ALA A 207 2.17 30.33 -48.67
CA ALA A 207 1.46 30.52 -49.94
C ALA A 207 2.28 30.18 -51.19
N ASP A 208 3.62 30.18 -51.09
CA ASP A 208 4.54 30.00 -52.21
C ASP A 208 5.44 28.75 -52.09
N SER A 209 5.35 27.94 -51.02
CA SER A 209 6.23 26.78 -50.78
C SER A 209 5.47 25.49 -50.46
N SER A 210 6.15 24.34 -50.60
CA SER A 210 5.67 23.07 -50.06
C SER A 210 5.40 23.17 -48.55
N PRO A 211 4.41 22.44 -48.04
CA PRO A 211 4.09 22.47 -46.62
C PRO A 211 5.21 21.82 -45.81
N ASN A 212 5.65 22.49 -44.75
CA ASN A 212 6.73 22.06 -43.87
C ASN A 212 6.15 21.40 -42.61
N LEU A 213 6.83 20.38 -42.11
CA LEU A 213 6.54 19.77 -40.81
C LEU A 213 7.27 20.56 -39.72
N MET A 214 6.51 21.09 -38.78
CA MET A 214 7.03 21.87 -37.67
C MET A 214 6.76 21.18 -36.33
N MET A 215 7.70 21.32 -35.41
CA MET A 215 7.58 20.88 -34.02
C MET A 215 7.51 22.12 -33.13
N SER A 216 6.53 22.15 -32.22
CA SER A 216 6.30 23.29 -31.33
C SER A 216 5.98 22.83 -29.90
N CYS A 217 6.45 23.55 -28.88
CA CYS A 217 6.09 23.28 -27.49
C CYS A 217 5.43 24.51 -26.87
N LYS A 218 4.25 24.32 -26.26
CA LYS A 218 3.50 25.41 -25.61
C LYS A 218 4.05 25.82 -24.24
N ALA A 219 4.98 25.04 -23.68
CA ALA A 219 5.50 25.24 -22.33
C ALA A 219 6.81 26.04 -22.31
N CYS A 220 7.72 25.76 -23.25
CA CYS A 220 9.01 26.43 -23.38
C CYS A 220 9.15 27.29 -24.64
N ASP A 221 8.05 27.44 -25.41
CA ASP A 221 8.00 28.17 -26.68
C ASP A 221 9.03 27.70 -27.73
N TYR A 222 9.53 26.47 -27.58
CA TYR A 222 10.44 25.86 -28.55
C TYR A 222 9.72 25.65 -29.88
N LEU A 223 10.40 26.01 -30.97
CA LEU A 223 9.91 25.87 -32.34
C LEU A 223 11.03 25.41 -33.24
N SER A 224 10.81 24.34 -34.00
CA SER A 224 11.77 23.81 -34.97
C SER A 224 11.07 23.33 -36.24
N ILE A 225 11.76 23.47 -37.37
CA ILE A 225 11.31 22.95 -38.67
C ILE A 225 12.01 21.61 -38.87
N VAL A 226 11.22 20.55 -39.05
CA VAL A 226 11.71 19.17 -39.16
C VAL A 226 11.88 18.75 -40.62
N LEU A 227 10.94 19.14 -41.49
CA LEU A 227 10.95 18.89 -42.94
C LEU A 227 10.32 20.04 -43.71
#